data_AF-A0A3B8WMY3-F1
#
_entry.id   AF-A0A3B8WMY3-F1
#
_cell.length_a   1.000
_cell.length_b   1.000
_cell.length_c   1.000
_cell.angle_alpha   90.00
_cell.angle_beta   90.00
_cell.angle_gamma   90.00
#
_symmetry.space_group_name_H-M   'P 1'
#
loop_
_entity.id
_entity.type
_entity.pdbx_description
1 polymer ?
#
loop_
_entity_poly.entity_id
_entity_poly.type
_entity_poly.pdbx_seq_one_letter_code
_entity_poly.pdbx_strand_id
1 'polypeptide(L)'
;LAFETNFQRRIIMLEQAESVIEVALDSGEVVGGKRARPLHEVEFELKAGEPAALLENARALAQTVPVFLNLVSKAEQGYYLAGIYCPSLVLPASGFSSVSFLHYLSQAWLTGDTVCLPASALAEIEQQAKAAGLLPVWRPVARALEDGTAVASLVEQFPEFGQLQLALAAAG
;
A
#
# COMPACT_ATOMS: atom_id res chain seq x y z
N LEU A 1 -12.05 -24.12 -7.88
CA LEU A 1 -11.05 -23.19 -7.32
C LEU A 1 -11.79 -21.95 -6.83
N ALA A 2 -11.38 -21.39 -5.69
CA ALA A 2 -11.95 -20.13 -5.20
C ALA A 2 -11.46 -18.95 -6.05
N PHE A 3 -10.16 -18.92 -6.36
CA PHE A 3 -9.51 -17.93 -7.21
C PHE A 3 -8.23 -18.51 -7.83
N GLU A 4 -7.64 -17.78 -8.77
CA GLU A 4 -6.38 -18.06 -9.45
C GLU A 4 -5.52 -16.79 -9.49
N THR A 5 -4.20 -16.95 -9.49
CA THR A 5 -3.24 -15.86 -9.69
C THR A 5 -2.35 -16.22 -10.89
N ASN A 6 -2.52 -15.50 -11.99
CA ASN A 6 -1.88 -15.79 -13.27
C ASN A 6 -0.94 -14.65 -13.62
N PHE A 7 0.35 -14.79 -13.35
CA PHE A 7 1.34 -13.72 -13.57
C PHE A 7 2.71 -14.26 -13.98
N GLN A 8 3.47 -13.41 -14.64
CA GLN A 8 4.89 -13.60 -14.88
C GLN A 8 5.68 -12.94 -13.75
N ARG A 9 6.56 -13.72 -13.11
CA ARG A 9 7.47 -13.23 -12.08
C ARG A 9 8.88 -13.05 -12.67
N ARG A 10 9.45 -11.86 -12.49
CA ARG A 10 10.87 -11.60 -12.74
C ARG A 10 11.57 -11.38 -11.40
N ILE A 11 12.64 -12.12 -11.16
CA ILE A 11 13.43 -12.04 -9.94
C ILE A 11 14.72 -11.30 -10.23
N ILE A 12 15.07 -10.36 -9.36
CA ILE A 12 16.34 -9.63 -9.37
C ILE A 12 16.95 -9.75 -7.98
N MET A 13 18.19 -10.22 -7.88
CA MET A 13 18.94 -10.23 -6.62
C MET A 13 19.72 -8.92 -6.51
N LEU A 14 19.48 -8.17 -5.44
CA LEU A 14 20.24 -6.99 -5.08
C LEU A 14 21.21 -7.34 -3.95
N GLU A 15 22.49 -7.08 -4.18
CA GLU A 15 23.54 -7.19 -3.18
C GLU A 15 23.99 -5.76 -2.81
N GLN A 16 23.80 -5.39 -1.55
CA GLN A 16 24.14 -4.05 -1.05
C GLN A 16 24.75 -4.17 0.34
N ALA A 17 26.02 -3.76 0.47
CA ALA A 17 26.81 -3.94 1.69
C ALA A 17 26.77 -5.40 2.19
N GLU A 18 26.20 -5.66 3.36
CA GLU A 18 26.05 -7.01 3.95
C GLU A 18 24.65 -7.60 3.75
N SER A 19 23.79 -6.92 2.97
CA SER A 19 22.41 -7.34 2.71
C SER A 19 22.23 -7.94 1.33
N VAL A 20 21.39 -8.99 1.27
CA VAL A 20 20.91 -9.62 0.05
C VAL A 20 19.39 -9.52 0.01
N ILE A 21 18.87 -8.88 -1.02
CA ILE A 21 17.43 -8.65 -1.19
C ILE A 21 16.98 -9.30 -2.50
N GLU A 22 15.94 -10.13 -2.42
CA GLU A 22 15.22 -10.61 -3.59
C GLU A 22 14.15 -9.58 -3.94
N VAL A 23 14.18 -9.08 -5.17
CA VAL A 23 13.13 -8.22 -5.72
C VAL A 23 12.32 -9.03 -6.72
N ALA A 24 11.05 -9.28 -6.41
CA ALA A 24 10.13 -9.96 -7.29
C ALA A 24 9.20 -8.95 -7.96
N LEU A 25 9.25 -8.89 -9.29
CA LEU A 25 8.33 -8.09 -10.11
C LEU A 25 7.29 -9.03 -10.71
N ASP A 26 6.03 -8.85 -10.30
CA ASP A 26 4.89 -9.62 -10.77
C ASP A 26 4.05 -8.80 -11.75
N SER A 27 3.78 -9.37 -12.93
CA SER A 27 2.87 -8.77 -13.91
C SER A 27 1.89 -9.81 -14.45
N GLY A 28 0.59 -9.55 -14.28
CA GLY A 28 -0.46 -10.45 -14.70
C GLY A 28 -1.82 -10.06 -14.13
N GLU A 29 -2.55 -11.03 -13.58
CA GLU A 29 -3.88 -10.80 -13.00
C GLU A 29 -4.22 -11.77 -11.86
N VAL A 30 -5.14 -11.34 -11.01
CA VAL A 30 -5.85 -12.20 -10.05
C VAL A 30 -7.27 -12.40 -10.54
N VAL A 31 -7.73 -13.65 -10.58
CA VAL A 31 -9.05 -14.03 -11.09
C VAL A 31 -9.84 -14.72 -9.98
N GLY A 32 -11.04 -14.25 -9.67
CA GLY A 32 -11.95 -14.87 -8.71
C GLY A 32 -13.39 -14.84 -9.21
N GLY A 33 -14.07 -15.98 -9.19
CA GLY A 33 -15.42 -16.09 -9.74
C GLY A 33 -15.49 -15.67 -11.21
N LYS A 34 -16.24 -14.61 -11.51
CA LYS A 34 -16.33 -14.00 -12.87
C LYS A 34 -15.62 -12.64 -12.96
N ARG A 35 -14.78 -12.31 -11.99
CA ARG A 35 -14.08 -11.03 -11.89
C ARG A 35 -12.58 -11.26 -12.00
N ALA A 36 -11.89 -10.31 -12.61
CA ALA A 36 -10.44 -10.28 -12.69
C ALA A 36 -9.93 -8.89 -12.32
N ARG A 37 -8.71 -8.82 -11.79
CA ARG A 37 -8.00 -7.57 -11.50
C ARG A 37 -6.56 -7.66 -12.01
N PRO A 38 -6.09 -6.65 -12.79
CA PRO A 38 -4.68 -6.55 -13.15
C PRO A 38 -3.78 -6.53 -11.92
N LEU A 39 -2.66 -7.22 -12.02
CA LEU A 39 -1.64 -7.33 -10.99
C LEU A 39 -0.33 -6.75 -11.53
N HIS A 40 0.12 -5.67 -10.90
CA HIS A 40 1.44 -5.08 -11.09
C HIS A 40 2.02 -4.81 -9.71
N GLU A 41 2.92 -5.68 -9.27
CA GLU A 41 3.44 -5.66 -7.90
C GLU A 41 4.96 -5.82 -7.90
N VAL A 42 5.57 -5.20 -6.90
CA VAL A 42 6.99 -5.36 -6.58
C VAL A 42 7.08 -5.76 -5.11
N GLU A 43 7.70 -6.89 -4.84
CA GLU A 43 7.96 -7.40 -3.50
C GLU A 43 9.46 -7.31 -3.22
N PHE A 44 9.84 -6.81 -2.05
CA PHE A 44 11.22 -6.83 -1.56
C PHE A 44 11.30 -7.81 -0.39
N GLU A 45 12.11 -8.87 -0.54
CA GLU A 45 12.31 -9.88 0.50
C GLU A 45 13.77 -9.93 0.93
N LEU A 46 14.02 -9.80 2.24
CA LEU A 46 15.37 -9.89 2.79
C LEU A 46 15.79 -11.36 2.87
N LYS A 47 16.88 -11.71 2.19
CA LYS A 47 17.46 -13.06 2.26
C LYS A 47 18.58 -13.16 3.28
N ALA A 48 19.33 -12.07 3.47
CA ALA A 48 20.39 -11.93 4.48
C ALA A 48 20.66 -10.44 4.77
N GLY A 49 21.25 -10.14 5.93
CA GLY A 49 21.67 -8.80 6.34
C GLY A 49 20.62 -8.02 7.13
N GLU A 50 20.60 -6.70 6.95
CA GLU A 50 19.83 -5.77 7.78
C GLU A 50 18.45 -5.42 7.20
N PRO A 51 17.35 -5.55 7.96
CA PRO A 51 15.99 -5.20 7.52
C PRO A 51 15.83 -3.76 7.05
N ALA A 52 16.64 -2.83 7.56
CA ALA A 52 16.64 -1.42 7.13
C ALA A 52 16.84 -1.28 5.61
N ALA A 53 17.60 -2.20 4.99
CA ALA A 53 17.86 -2.18 3.56
C ALA A 53 16.59 -2.36 2.71
N LEU A 54 15.55 -3.04 3.22
CA LEU A 54 14.26 -3.15 2.52
C LEU A 54 13.59 -1.78 2.36
N LEU A 55 13.53 -1.01 3.45
CA LEU A 55 12.89 0.30 3.45
C LEU A 55 13.68 1.30 2.62
N GLU A 56 15.02 1.25 2.66
CA GLU A 56 15.89 2.08 1.82
C GLU A 56 15.61 1.83 0.32
N ASN A 57 15.57 0.57 -0.10
CA ASN A 57 15.32 0.20 -1.49
C ASN A 57 13.87 0.51 -1.93
N ALA A 58 12.87 0.28 -1.07
CA ALA A 58 11.49 0.67 -1.34
C ALA A 58 11.33 2.19 -1.49
N ARG A 59 12.04 2.99 -0.67
CA ARG A 59 12.06 4.46 -0.79
C ARG A 59 12.74 4.91 -2.08
N ALA A 60 13.87 4.31 -2.44
CA ALA A 60 14.54 4.60 -3.70
C ALA A 60 13.63 4.32 -4.90
N LEU A 61 12.87 3.21 -4.88
CA LEU A 61 11.87 2.93 -5.91
C LEU A 61 10.77 3.99 -5.94
N ALA A 62 10.18 4.35 -4.80
CA ALA A 62 9.11 5.34 -4.68
C ALA A 62 9.52 6.76 -5.11
N GLN A 63 10.82 7.06 -5.19
CA GLN A 63 11.35 8.31 -5.75
C GLN A 63 11.38 8.31 -7.29
N THR A 64 11.36 7.13 -7.92
CA THR A 64 11.48 6.98 -9.37
C THR A 64 10.15 6.71 -10.06
N VAL A 65 9.24 6.00 -9.40
CA VAL A 65 7.92 5.64 -9.93
C VAL A 65 6.85 5.79 -8.85
N PRO A 66 5.61 6.17 -9.21
CA PRO A 66 4.49 6.11 -8.29
C PRO A 66 4.30 4.69 -7.77
N VAL A 67 4.17 4.55 -6.45
CA VAL A 67 3.89 3.26 -5.81
C VAL A 67 2.76 3.43 -4.80
N PHE A 68 2.09 2.33 -4.50
CA PHE A 68 1.11 2.24 -3.43
C PHE A 68 1.53 1.10 -2.50
N LEU A 69 1.79 1.43 -1.23
CA LEU A 69 2.08 0.41 -0.22
C LEU A 69 0.76 -0.30 0.12
N ASN A 70 0.62 -1.54 -0.35
CA ASN A 70 -0.60 -2.32 -0.22
C ASN A 70 -0.41 -3.46 0.78
N LEU A 71 -1.27 -3.53 1.79
CA LEU A 71 -1.27 -4.60 2.80
C LEU A 71 -2.22 -5.76 2.43
N VAL A 72 -2.97 -5.64 1.33
CA VAL A 72 -3.87 -6.68 0.85
C VAL A 72 -3.10 -7.67 -0.03
N SER A 73 -3.05 -8.92 0.42
CA SER A 73 -2.35 -10.01 -0.30
C SER A 73 -3.07 -10.42 -1.59
N LYS A 74 -2.34 -11.02 -2.54
CA LYS A 74 -2.93 -11.63 -3.76
C LYS A 74 -4.07 -12.60 -3.44
N ALA A 75 -3.93 -13.39 -2.36
CA ALA A 75 -4.95 -14.33 -1.92
C ALA A 75 -6.21 -13.61 -1.41
N GLU A 76 -6.04 -12.53 -0.64
CA GLU A 76 -7.14 -11.70 -0.16
C GLU A 76 -7.88 -11.03 -1.32
N GLN A 77 -7.16 -10.51 -2.32
CA GLN A 77 -7.75 -10.05 -3.58
C GLN A 77 -8.55 -11.16 -4.26
N GLY A 78 -7.99 -12.36 -4.34
CA GLY A 78 -8.65 -13.52 -4.92
C GLY A 78 -9.95 -13.89 -4.22
N TYR A 79 -9.95 -13.99 -2.89
CA TYR A 79 -11.16 -14.27 -2.10
C TYR A 79 -12.20 -13.16 -2.22
N TYR A 80 -11.76 -11.89 -2.28
CA TYR A 80 -12.64 -10.76 -2.54
C TYR A 80 -13.30 -10.88 -3.91
N LEU A 81 -12.54 -11.15 -4.98
CA LEU A 81 -13.03 -11.34 -6.34
C LEU A 81 -13.93 -12.58 -6.48
N ALA A 82 -13.69 -13.62 -5.70
CA ALA A 82 -14.54 -14.81 -5.62
C ALA A 82 -15.90 -14.55 -4.92
N GLY A 83 -16.03 -13.43 -4.19
CA GLY A 83 -17.22 -13.12 -3.39
C GLY A 83 -17.31 -13.92 -2.09
N ILE A 84 -16.19 -14.51 -1.66
CA ILE A 84 -16.09 -15.31 -0.43
C ILE A 84 -15.71 -14.42 0.76
N TYR A 85 -14.98 -13.35 0.48
CA TYR A 85 -14.53 -12.37 1.46
C TYR A 85 -14.99 -10.97 1.06
N CYS A 86 -15.41 -10.17 2.03
CA CYS A 86 -15.64 -8.74 1.86
C CYS A 86 -15.11 -8.07 3.12
N PRO A 87 -14.01 -7.31 3.06
CA PRO A 87 -13.56 -6.56 4.22
C PRO A 87 -14.61 -5.51 4.57
N SER A 88 -14.72 -5.21 5.86
CA SER A 88 -15.47 -4.06 6.34
C SER A 88 -14.46 -3.02 6.79
N LEU A 89 -14.58 -1.79 6.25
CA LEU A 89 -13.79 -0.64 6.66
C LEU A 89 -14.18 -0.18 8.06
N VAL A 90 -13.70 -0.89 9.08
CA VAL A 90 -13.99 -0.61 10.49
C VAL A 90 -12.83 0.17 11.10
N LEU A 91 -13.14 1.34 11.66
CA LEU A 91 -12.18 2.08 12.46
C LEU A 91 -11.94 1.37 13.80
N PRO A 92 -10.69 1.29 14.27
CA PRO A 92 -10.40 0.80 15.61
C PRO A 92 -11.14 1.65 16.66
N ALA A 93 -11.62 1.00 17.72
CA ALA A 93 -12.38 1.64 18.79
C ALA A 93 -11.56 2.69 19.58
N SER A 94 -10.23 2.56 19.59
CA SER A 94 -9.31 3.53 20.19
C SER A 94 -7.96 3.53 19.45
N GLY A 95 -7.44 4.74 19.22
CA GLY A 95 -6.15 4.99 18.56
C GLY A 95 -6.16 4.75 17.05
N PHE A 96 -5.64 5.69 16.26
CA PHE A 96 -5.51 5.54 14.81
C PHE A 96 -4.04 5.69 14.37
N SER A 97 -3.30 4.57 14.46
CA SER A 97 -1.89 4.52 14.07
C SER A 97 -1.70 4.65 12.55
N SER A 98 -0.45 4.92 12.14
CA SER A 98 -0.04 4.82 10.72
C SER A 98 -0.38 3.46 10.12
N VAL A 99 -0.14 2.38 10.87
CA VAL A 99 -0.44 1.01 10.42
C VAL A 99 -1.93 0.82 10.19
N SER A 100 -2.78 1.29 11.11
CA SER A 100 -4.24 1.26 10.94
C SER A 100 -4.69 2.06 9.71
N PHE A 101 -4.08 3.23 9.48
CA PHE A 101 -4.35 4.04 8.29
C PHE A 101 -3.96 3.33 6.99
N LEU A 102 -2.77 2.74 6.93
CA LEU A 102 -2.29 1.99 5.76
C LEU A 102 -3.19 0.78 5.46
N HIS A 103 -3.64 0.08 6.50
CA HIS A 103 -4.57 -1.04 6.36
C HIS A 103 -5.93 -0.56 5.83
N TYR A 104 -6.45 0.56 6.37
CA TYR A 104 -7.69 1.16 5.91
C TYR A 104 -7.62 1.57 4.43
N LEU A 105 -6.53 2.21 4.01
CA LEU A 105 -6.30 2.56 2.60
C LEU A 105 -6.24 1.32 1.71
N SER A 106 -5.57 0.26 2.15
CA SER A 106 -5.43 -0.99 1.38
C SER A 106 -6.78 -1.68 1.18
N GLN A 107 -7.62 -1.72 2.21
CA GLN A 107 -8.98 -2.26 2.12
C GLN A 107 -9.88 -1.39 1.23
N ALA A 108 -9.81 -0.06 1.34
CA ALA A 108 -10.61 0.84 0.51
C ALA A 108 -10.19 0.76 -0.97
N TRP A 109 -8.90 0.59 -1.24
CA TRP A 109 -8.39 0.23 -2.57
C TRP A 109 -8.96 -1.11 -3.05
N LEU A 110 -9.04 -2.12 -2.17
CA LEU A 110 -9.55 -3.43 -2.53
C LEU A 110 -11.02 -3.38 -2.94
N THR A 111 -11.86 -2.71 -2.14
CA THR A 111 -13.31 -2.67 -2.33
C THR A 111 -13.76 -1.62 -3.34
N GLY A 112 -12.94 -0.59 -3.57
CA GLY A 112 -13.33 0.60 -4.33
C GLY A 112 -14.19 1.58 -3.52
N ASP A 113 -14.34 1.34 -2.21
CA ASP A 113 -15.08 2.23 -1.33
C ASP A 113 -14.33 3.55 -1.14
N THR A 114 -15.11 4.62 -0.91
CA THR A 114 -14.55 5.91 -0.52
C THR A 114 -14.02 5.85 0.90
N VAL A 115 -12.85 6.45 1.14
CA VAL A 115 -12.28 6.52 2.48
C VAL A 115 -13.07 7.52 3.32
N CYS A 116 -13.60 7.08 4.46
CA CYS A 116 -14.31 7.94 5.39
C CYS A 116 -13.66 7.88 6.77
N LEU A 117 -12.75 8.83 7.04
CA LEU A 117 -12.03 8.93 8.30
C LEU A 117 -12.52 10.14 9.10
N PRO A 118 -12.61 10.05 10.44
CA PRO A 118 -12.90 11.22 11.26
C PRO A 118 -11.74 12.20 11.22
N ALA A 119 -12.03 13.50 11.36
CA ALA A 119 -11.02 14.56 11.37
C ALA A 119 -9.90 14.32 12.41
N SER A 120 -10.22 13.66 13.54
CA SER A 120 -9.23 13.27 14.54
C SER A 120 -8.21 12.25 14.01
N ALA A 121 -8.65 11.27 13.22
CA ALA A 121 -7.77 10.28 12.60
C ALA A 121 -6.85 10.95 11.56
N LEU A 122 -7.39 11.85 10.74
CA LEU A 122 -6.58 12.63 9.79
C LEU A 122 -5.56 13.52 10.51
N ALA A 123 -5.93 14.12 11.66
CA ALA A 123 -5.01 14.92 12.45
C ALA A 123 -3.87 14.08 13.07
N GLU A 124 -4.13 12.84 13.50
CA GLU A 124 -3.08 11.91 13.97
C GLU A 124 -2.08 11.60 12.86
N ILE A 125 -2.54 11.36 11.64
CA ILE A 125 -1.67 11.15 10.47
C ILE A 125 -0.93 12.43 10.07
N GLU A 126 -1.56 13.61 10.18
CA GLU A 126 -0.90 14.90 9.92
C GLU A 126 0.31 15.12 10.85
N GLN A 127 0.20 14.75 12.13
CA GLN A 127 1.31 14.87 13.08
C GLN A 127 2.50 14.00 12.67
N GLN A 128 2.24 12.77 12.22
CA GLN A 128 3.29 11.85 11.77
C GLN A 128 3.91 12.32 10.45
N ALA A 129 3.08 12.76 9.49
CA ALA A 129 3.55 13.36 8.25
C ALA A 129 4.42 14.61 8.51
N LYS A 130 4.06 15.42 9.52
CA LYS A 130 4.86 16.57 9.97
C LYS A 130 6.21 16.14 10.53
N ALA A 131 6.24 15.13 11.39
CA ALA A 131 7.49 14.59 11.93
C ALA A 131 8.41 14.06 10.83
N ALA A 132 7.84 13.50 9.75
CA ALA A 132 8.57 13.02 8.58
C ALA A 132 8.90 14.12 7.55
N GLY A 133 8.49 15.38 7.75
CA GLY A 133 8.72 16.47 6.79
C GLY A 133 7.86 16.42 5.52
N LEU A 134 6.77 15.63 5.52
CA LEU A 134 5.93 15.32 4.37
C LEU A 134 4.56 16.03 4.38
N LEU A 135 4.41 17.10 5.16
CA LEU A 135 3.19 17.93 5.13
C LEU A 135 2.77 18.41 3.73
N PRO A 136 3.70 18.81 2.83
CA PRO A 136 3.33 19.23 1.48
C PRO A 136 2.68 18.11 0.66
N VAL A 137 3.04 16.85 0.91
CA VAL A 137 2.44 15.66 0.28
C VAL A 137 1.14 15.29 0.97
N TRP A 138 1.11 15.32 2.30
CA TRP A 138 -0.07 14.92 3.08
C TRP A 138 -1.28 15.82 2.88
N ARG A 139 -1.13 17.15 2.95
CA ARG A 139 -2.27 18.08 2.92
C ARG A 139 -3.18 17.95 1.68
N PRO A 140 -2.66 17.86 0.45
CA PRO A 140 -3.53 17.66 -0.71
C PRO A 140 -4.18 16.27 -0.69
N VAL A 141 -3.47 15.22 -0.25
CA VAL A 141 -4.02 13.86 -0.09
C VAL A 141 -5.16 13.85 0.94
N ALA A 142 -4.98 14.49 2.09
CA ALA A 142 -5.98 14.58 3.15
C ALA A 142 -7.27 15.25 2.66
N ARG A 143 -7.16 16.35 1.91
CA ARG A 143 -8.32 17.02 1.28
C ARG A 143 -9.02 16.11 0.28
N ALA A 144 -8.25 15.43 -0.59
CA ALA A 144 -8.83 14.51 -1.56
C ALA A 144 -9.57 13.34 -0.88
N LEU A 145 -9.04 12.83 0.24
CA LEU A 145 -9.72 11.84 1.08
C LEU A 145 -11.03 12.39 1.69
N GLU A 146 -11.00 13.61 2.24
CA GLU A 146 -12.19 14.30 2.77
C GLU A 146 -13.26 14.52 1.69
N ASP A 147 -12.85 14.80 0.45
CA ASP A 147 -13.71 14.98 -0.71
C ASP A 147 -14.24 13.63 -1.28
N GLY A 148 -13.87 12.50 -0.67
CA GLY A 148 -14.33 11.16 -1.06
C GLY A 148 -13.62 10.59 -2.29
N THR A 149 -12.41 11.05 -2.60
CA THR A 149 -11.60 10.51 -3.70
C THR A 149 -11.23 9.06 -3.42
N ALA A 150 -11.48 8.17 -4.39
CA ALA A 150 -11.12 6.76 -4.27
C ALA A 150 -9.60 6.57 -4.21
N VAL A 151 -9.12 5.57 -3.46
CA VAL A 151 -7.67 5.34 -3.26
C VAL A 151 -6.93 5.14 -4.59
N ALA A 152 -7.54 4.44 -5.56
CA ALA A 152 -6.96 4.27 -6.89
C ALA A 152 -6.67 5.63 -7.57
N SER A 153 -7.59 6.60 -7.47
CA SER A 153 -7.40 7.95 -8.01
C SER A 153 -6.34 8.74 -7.25
N LEU A 154 -6.16 8.51 -5.95
CA LEU A 154 -5.09 9.18 -5.18
C LEU A 154 -3.71 8.78 -5.67
N VAL A 155 -3.51 7.50 -6.00
CA VAL A 155 -2.22 7.00 -6.53
C VAL A 155 -1.88 7.66 -7.86
N GLU A 156 -2.88 7.93 -8.70
CA GLU A 156 -2.70 8.61 -9.98
C GLU A 156 -2.47 10.13 -9.82
N GLN A 157 -3.19 10.77 -8.89
CA GLN A 157 -3.13 12.22 -8.68
C GLN A 157 -1.91 12.68 -7.89
N PHE A 158 -1.38 11.82 -7.01
CA PHE A 158 -0.29 12.14 -6.09
C PHE A 158 0.84 11.13 -6.25
N PRO A 159 1.76 11.33 -7.22
CA PRO A 159 2.89 10.43 -7.47
C PRO A 159 3.75 10.14 -6.23
N GLU A 160 3.87 11.11 -5.31
CA GLU A 160 4.64 10.98 -4.07
C GLU A 160 3.87 10.27 -2.94
N PHE A 161 2.62 9.83 -3.16
CA PHE A 161 1.79 9.22 -2.12
C PHE A 161 2.45 7.97 -1.52
N GLY A 162 3.10 7.16 -2.35
CA GLY A 162 3.88 6.01 -1.89
C GLY A 162 5.04 6.38 -0.94
N GLN A 163 5.68 7.53 -1.15
CA GLN A 163 6.75 8.02 -0.27
C GLN A 163 6.19 8.38 1.11
N LEU A 164 5.00 8.98 1.15
CA LEU A 164 4.28 9.23 2.39
C LEU A 164 3.93 7.93 3.11
N GLN A 165 3.38 6.94 2.40
CA GLN A 165 3.03 5.64 2.99
C GLN A 165 4.25 4.94 3.59
N LEU A 166 5.39 4.93 2.89
CA LEU A 166 6.64 4.33 3.38
C LEU A 166 7.21 5.09 4.59
N ALA A 167 7.05 6.42 4.64
CA ALA A 167 7.46 7.19 5.82
C ALA A 167 6.57 6.89 7.04
N LEU A 168 5.26 6.78 6.84
CA LEU A 168 4.31 6.41 7.90
C LEU A 168 4.54 4.99 8.40
N ALA A 169 4.82 4.03 7.50
CA ALA A 169 5.14 2.65 7.86
C ALA A 169 6.43 2.53 8.69
N ALA A 170 7.38 3.44 8.51
CA ALA A 170 8.64 3.47 9.25
C ALA A 170 8.54 4.15 10.62
N ALA A 171 7.46 4.90 10.87
CA ALA A 171 7.26 5.69 12.08
C ALA A 171 6.33 5.00 13.11
N GLY A 172 5.61 3.95 12.71
CA GLY A 172 4.74 3.14 13.56
C GLY A 172 5.47 1.94 14.15
#